data_AF-A0A849L2L2-F1
#
_entry.id   AF-A0A849L2L2-F1
#
_cell.length_a   1.000
_cell.length_b   1.000
_cell.length_c   1.000
_cell.angle_alpha   90.00
_cell.angle_beta   90.00
_cell.angle_gamma   90.00
#
_symmetry.space_group_name_H-M   'P 1'
#
loop_
_entity.id
_entity.type
_entity.pdbx_description
1 polymer ?
#
loop_
_entity_poly.entity_id
_entity_poly.type
_entity_poly.pdbx_seq_one_letter_code
_entity_poly.pdbx_strand_id
1 'polypeptide(L)'
;MPLGLSYAELIGALGATILFAPGDLPPPDGARMDVAVTLGSVTQYGGTGTEPDAFVILTARPDDLAFERFRMVYGFGASDQGDLFLSAGLGKTFTLSGATVTPFVGPALYQSDIGGGFDGGELVQFRSGVDLTLPLTEGADLSLGWFHLSNMRDNADSADTDVAHLGLNFRF
;
A
#
# COMPACT_ATOMS: atom_id res chain seq x y z
N MET A 1 4.97 13.55 7.62
CA MET A 1 4.57 12.39 8.44
C MET A 1 3.41 12.75 9.36
N PRO A 2 2.19 12.27 9.08
CA PRO A 2 0.95 12.70 9.73
C PRO A 2 0.81 12.32 11.22
N LEU A 3 1.73 11.54 11.80
CA LEU A 3 1.65 11.03 13.18
C LEU A 3 2.81 11.48 14.10
N GLY A 4 3.68 12.39 13.64
CA GLY A 4 4.85 12.83 14.41
C GLY A 4 5.96 11.78 14.57
N LEU A 5 5.81 10.60 13.96
CA LEU A 5 6.83 9.57 13.87
C LEU A 5 7.82 9.86 12.74
N SER A 6 9.08 9.50 12.94
CA SER A 6 10.04 9.36 11.84
C SER A 6 9.67 8.18 10.94
N TYR A 7 10.16 8.20 9.70
CA TYR A 7 9.92 7.12 8.75
C TYR A 7 10.45 5.76 9.24
N ALA A 8 11.65 5.74 9.82
CA ALA A 8 12.22 4.54 10.39
C ALA A 8 11.37 3.97 11.54
N GLU A 9 10.79 4.83 12.39
CA GLU A 9 9.88 4.40 13.46
C GLU A 9 8.58 3.83 12.90
N LEU A 10 8.02 4.43 11.85
CA LEU A 10 6.82 3.92 11.18
C LEU A 10 7.07 2.54 10.55
N ILE A 11 8.14 2.39 9.78
CA ILE A 11 8.52 1.11 9.17
C ILE A 11 8.81 0.06 10.25
N GLY A 12 9.54 0.45 11.29
CA GLY A 12 9.83 -0.44 12.43
C GLY A 12 8.54 -0.90 13.12
N ALA A 13 7.59 0.01 13.36
CA ALA A 13 6.30 -0.32 13.94
C ALA A 13 5.48 -1.24 13.04
N LEU A 14 5.34 -0.92 11.75
CA LEU A 14 4.61 -1.75 10.78
C LEU A 14 5.22 -3.14 10.67
N GLY A 15 6.55 -3.23 10.53
CA GLY A 15 7.28 -4.49 10.47
C GLY A 15 7.09 -5.31 11.73
N ALA A 16 7.20 -4.70 12.92
CA ALA A 16 6.96 -5.38 14.19
C ALA A 16 5.53 -5.87 14.33
N THR A 17 4.53 -5.07 13.93
CA THR A 17 3.11 -5.48 13.94
C THR A 17 2.89 -6.68 13.01
N ILE A 18 3.42 -6.64 11.79
CA ILE A 18 3.32 -7.73 10.82
C ILE A 18 3.97 -9.00 11.40
N LEU A 19 5.19 -8.91 11.93
CA LEU A 19 5.94 -10.07 12.41
C LEU A 19 5.41 -10.66 13.72
N PHE A 20 5.06 -9.82 14.70
CA PHE A 20 4.86 -10.27 16.08
C PHE A 20 3.43 -10.20 16.59
N ALA A 21 2.57 -9.33 16.04
CA ALA A 21 1.20 -9.24 16.55
C ALA A 21 0.38 -10.49 16.14
N PRO A 22 -0.46 -11.05 17.02
CA PRO A 22 -1.38 -12.11 16.62
C PRO A 22 -2.35 -11.55 15.58
N GLY A 23 -2.40 -12.17 14.40
CA GLY A 23 -3.28 -11.75 13.31
C GLY A 23 -4.31 -12.81 12.99
N ASP A 24 -5.35 -12.41 12.27
CA ASP A 24 -6.38 -13.33 11.82
C ASP A 24 -5.85 -14.17 10.65
N LEU A 25 -6.05 -15.48 10.73
CA LEU A 25 -5.81 -16.36 9.59
C LEU A 25 -7.05 -16.32 8.68
N PRO A 26 -6.87 -16.35 7.35
CA PRO A 26 -7.96 -16.59 6.43
C PRO A 26 -8.75 -17.84 6.84
N PRO A 27 -10.07 -17.86 6.65
CA PRO A 27 -10.83 -19.09 6.79
C PRO A 27 -10.28 -20.16 5.84
N PRO A 28 -10.30 -21.45 6.23
CA PRO A 28 -9.68 -22.56 5.48
C PRO A 28 -10.36 -22.90 4.13
N ASP A 29 -11.42 -22.17 3.74
CA ASP A 29 -12.30 -22.56 2.65
C ASP A 29 -12.04 -21.76 1.35
N GLY A 30 -11.23 -22.38 0.47
CA GLY A 30 -11.07 -22.01 -0.94
C GLY A 30 -10.17 -20.79 -1.19
N ALA A 31 -9.42 -20.80 -2.30
CA ALA A 31 -8.66 -19.65 -2.74
C ALA A 31 -9.62 -18.52 -3.13
N ARG A 32 -9.66 -17.46 -2.31
CA ARG A 32 -10.41 -16.22 -2.58
C ARG A 32 -9.44 -15.10 -2.92
N MET A 33 -9.95 -14.10 -3.62
CA MET A 33 -9.15 -12.93 -3.99
C MET A 33 -9.95 -11.66 -3.75
N ASP A 34 -9.37 -10.75 -2.95
CA ASP A 34 -9.91 -9.41 -2.80
C ASP A 34 -9.25 -8.47 -3.80
N VAL A 35 -10.07 -7.73 -4.55
CA VAL A 35 -9.59 -6.69 -5.47
C VAL A 35 -10.15 -5.34 -5.06
N ALA A 36 -9.24 -4.42 -4.73
CA ALA A 36 -9.51 -3.02 -4.44
C ALA A 36 -9.34 -2.17 -5.69
N VAL A 37 -10.27 -1.25 -5.91
CA VAL A 37 -10.07 -0.07 -6.77
C VAL A 37 -10.21 1.15 -5.89
N THR A 38 -9.13 1.93 -5.75
CA THR A 38 -9.10 3.13 -4.91
C THR A 38 -8.61 4.35 -5.68
N LEU A 39 -9.10 5.51 -5.26
CA LEU A 39 -8.61 6.82 -5.66
C LEU A 39 -7.73 7.35 -4.53
N GLY A 40 -6.49 7.67 -4.87
CA GLY A 40 -5.50 8.23 -3.97
C GLY A 40 -5.24 9.70 -4.25
N SER A 41 -4.97 10.47 -3.20
CA SER A 41 -4.39 11.81 -3.31
C SER A 41 -3.01 11.76 -2.66
N VAL A 42 -2.02 12.34 -3.32
CA VAL A 42 -0.75 12.64 -2.67
C VAL A 42 -1.00 13.66 -1.56
N THR A 43 -0.54 13.34 -0.35
CA THR A 43 -0.71 14.13 0.88
C THR A 43 0.59 14.77 1.33
N GLN A 44 1.72 14.23 0.89
CA GLN A 44 3.05 14.81 1.04
C GLN A 44 3.91 14.33 -0.14
N TYR A 45 4.63 15.27 -0.75
CA TYR A 45 5.60 15.01 -1.81
C TYR A 45 6.97 15.48 -1.34
N GLY A 46 8.01 14.65 -1.47
CA GLY A 46 9.38 15.02 -1.16
C GLY A 46 10.04 15.96 -2.19
N GLY A 47 9.43 16.11 -3.36
CA GLY A 47 9.88 17.02 -4.43
C GLY A 47 9.29 18.44 -4.35
N THR A 48 9.75 19.34 -5.23
CA THR A 48 9.37 20.76 -5.27
C THR A 48 8.03 21.07 -5.97
N GLY A 49 7.29 20.04 -6.37
CA GLY A 49 6.00 20.16 -7.05
C GLY A 49 4.88 20.64 -6.12
N THR A 50 4.10 21.63 -6.57
CA THR A 50 3.03 22.28 -5.79
C THR A 50 1.63 21.80 -6.15
N GLU A 51 1.46 20.93 -7.14
CA GLU A 51 0.14 20.45 -7.56
C GLU A 51 -0.18 19.08 -6.93
N PRO A 52 -1.40 18.90 -6.40
CA PRO A 52 -1.83 17.62 -5.85
C PRO A 52 -1.90 16.58 -6.96
N ASP A 53 -1.09 15.53 -6.85
CA ASP A 53 -1.09 14.38 -7.74
C ASP A 53 -2.14 13.36 -7.28
N ALA A 54 -2.90 12.80 -8.21
CA ALA A 54 -4.00 11.89 -7.93
C ALA A 54 -3.73 10.52 -8.56
N PHE A 55 -3.83 9.46 -7.75
CA PHE A 55 -3.61 8.08 -8.20
C PHE A 55 -4.92 7.33 -8.40
N VAL A 56 -4.99 6.52 -9.45
CA VAL A 56 -5.87 5.35 -9.49
C VAL A 56 -5.04 4.14 -9.08
N ILE A 57 -5.53 3.39 -8.10
CA ILE A 57 -4.79 2.27 -7.50
C ILE A 57 -5.63 1.00 -7.59
N LEU A 58 -5.00 -0.07 -8.06
CA LEU A 58 -5.51 -1.43 -8.03
C LEU A 58 -4.72 -2.20 -6.97
N THR A 59 -5.40 -2.79 -5.99
CA THR A 59 -4.76 -3.65 -5.00
C THR A 59 -5.38 -5.04 -5.04
N ALA A 60 -4.55 -6.07 -5.15
CA ALA A 60 -4.99 -7.46 -5.10
C ALA A 60 -4.42 -8.13 -3.86
N ARG A 61 -5.29 -8.80 -3.09
CA ARG A 61 -4.93 -9.54 -1.87
C ARG A 61 -5.50 -10.95 -1.97
N PRO A 62 -4.73 -11.93 -2.49
CA PRO A 62 -5.16 -13.32 -2.40
C PRO A 62 -5.24 -13.77 -0.94
N ASP A 63 -6.15 -14.69 -0.68
CA ASP A 63 -6.35 -15.29 0.65
C ASP A 63 -5.25 -16.31 1.00
N ASP A 64 -4.45 -16.73 0.01
CA ASP A 64 -3.33 -17.64 0.23
C ASP A 64 -2.29 -17.04 1.18
N LEU A 65 -1.89 -17.86 2.14
CA LEU A 65 -0.86 -17.49 3.12
C LEU A 65 0.53 -17.76 2.55
N ALA A 66 1.33 -16.70 2.44
CA ALA A 66 2.77 -16.80 2.38
C ALA A 66 3.33 -17.09 3.79
N PHE A 67 4.25 -18.06 3.86
CA PHE A 67 4.91 -18.46 5.12
C PHE A 67 3.92 -18.78 6.26
N GLU A 68 2.75 -19.32 5.92
CA GLU A 68 1.68 -19.71 6.86
C GLU A 68 1.10 -18.57 7.72
N ARG A 69 1.50 -17.31 7.48
CA ARG A 69 1.22 -16.19 8.40
C ARG A 69 0.95 -14.85 7.73
N PHE A 70 1.39 -14.67 6.50
CA PHE A 70 1.29 -13.40 5.79
C PHE A 70 0.43 -13.55 4.56
N ARG A 71 -0.31 -12.50 4.19
CA ARG A 71 -0.97 -12.41 2.90
C ARG A 71 -0.08 -11.67 1.93
N MET A 72 -0.10 -12.10 0.67
CA MET A 72 0.50 -11.28 -0.39
C MET A 72 -0.38 -10.05 -0.63
N VAL A 73 0.26 -8.90 -0.85
CA VAL A 73 -0.40 -7.66 -1.24
C VAL A 73 0.26 -7.16 -2.51
N TYR A 74 -0.48 -7.21 -3.61
CA TYR A 74 -0.04 -6.67 -4.88
C TYR A 74 -0.70 -5.32 -5.10
N GLY A 75 0.06 -4.36 -5.61
CA GLY A 75 -0.45 -3.02 -5.89
C GLY A 75 0.05 -2.51 -7.21
N PHE A 76 -0.81 -1.87 -7.98
CA PHE A 76 -0.47 -1.07 -9.14
C PHE A 76 -1.11 0.30 -8.96
N GLY A 77 -0.39 1.36 -9.29
CA GLY A 77 -0.97 2.70 -9.31
C GLY A 77 -0.44 3.52 -10.46
N ALA A 78 -1.30 4.37 -10.98
CA ALA A 78 -0.98 5.35 -12.00
C ALA A 78 -1.52 6.71 -11.59
N SER A 79 -0.71 7.76 -11.74
CA SER A 79 -1.07 9.12 -11.41
C SER A 79 -1.46 9.94 -12.64
N ASP A 80 -2.12 11.07 -12.43
CA ASP A 80 -2.45 12.02 -13.49
C ASP A 80 -1.26 12.85 -13.96
N GLN A 81 -0.17 12.90 -13.19
CA GLN A 81 1.13 13.47 -13.59
C GLN A 81 2.05 12.47 -14.31
N GLY A 82 1.61 11.23 -14.49
CA GLY A 82 2.37 10.20 -15.22
C GLY A 82 3.32 9.40 -14.34
N ASP A 83 3.10 9.37 -13.02
CA ASP A 83 3.83 8.47 -12.13
C ASP A 83 3.19 7.07 -12.15
N LEU A 84 4.03 6.03 -12.10
CA LEU A 84 3.59 4.64 -11.99
C LEU A 84 4.28 3.95 -10.83
N PHE A 85 3.54 3.04 -10.19
CA PHE A 85 4.17 2.03 -9.35
C PHE A 85 3.60 0.63 -9.55
N LEU A 86 4.43 -0.37 -9.29
CA LEU A 86 4.07 -1.77 -9.17
C LEU A 86 4.72 -2.35 -7.92
N SER A 87 3.93 -2.87 -6.98
CA SER A 87 4.41 -3.40 -5.70
C SER A 87 3.96 -4.84 -5.47
N ALA A 88 4.82 -5.61 -4.80
CA ALA A 88 4.49 -6.93 -4.29
C ALA A 88 5.03 -7.04 -2.86
N GLY A 89 4.15 -7.16 -1.89
CA GLY A 89 4.49 -7.11 -0.47
C GLY A 89 3.79 -8.16 0.37
N LEU A 90 4.09 -8.10 1.67
CA LEU A 90 3.45 -8.89 2.70
C LEU A 90 2.55 -7.99 3.53
N GLY A 91 1.35 -8.48 3.82
CA GLY A 91 0.40 -7.86 4.71
C GLY A 91 -0.05 -8.83 5.80
N LYS A 92 -0.62 -8.27 6.85
CA LYS A 92 -1.25 -9.06 7.91
C LYS A 92 -2.56 -8.42 8.32
N THR A 93 -3.56 -9.24 8.56
CA THR A 93 -4.93 -8.78 8.77
C THR A 93 -5.30 -8.87 10.25
N PHE A 94 -6.00 -7.84 10.74
CA PHE A 94 -6.50 -7.74 12.11
C PHE A 94 -7.96 -7.25 12.08
N THR A 95 -8.85 -7.94 12.77
CA THR A 95 -10.24 -7.51 12.92
C THR A 95 -10.40 -6.68 14.19
N LEU A 96 -10.84 -5.44 14.04
CA LEU A 96 -11.10 -4.50 15.13
C LEU A 96 -12.53 -3.96 15.02
N SER A 97 -13.41 -4.37 15.93
CA SER A 97 -14.78 -3.83 16.05
C SER A 97 -15.58 -3.85 14.74
N GLY A 98 -15.44 -4.91 13.94
CA GLY A 98 -16.14 -5.06 12.66
C GLY A 98 -15.45 -4.38 11.46
N ALA A 99 -14.32 -3.72 11.69
CA ALA A 99 -13.41 -3.27 10.64
C ALA A 99 -12.23 -4.23 10.53
N THR A 100 -11.63 -4.28 9.34
CA THR A 100 -10.44 -5.08 9.09
C THR A 100 -9.28 -4.15 8.75
N VAL A 101 -8.19 -4.26 9.52
CA VAL A 101 -6.96 -3.47 9.38
C VAL A 101 -5.87 -4.34 8.79
N THR A 102 -5.21 -3.85 7.75
CA THR A 102 -4.13 -4.56 7.06
C THR A 102 -2.92 -3.64 6.90
N PRO A 103 -1.97 -3.63 7.86
CA PRO A 103 -0.63 -3.13 7.59
C PRO A 103 0.06 -4.01 6.53
N PHE A 104 0.85 -3.37 5.67
CA PHE A 104 1.62 -4.04 4.64
C PHE A 104 2.96 -3.34 4.38
N VAL A 105 3.90 -4.12 3.84
CA VAL A 105 5.20 -3.63 3.38
C VAL A 105 5.70 -4.50 2.23
N GLY A 106 6.39 -3.90 1.28
CA GLY A 106 7.08 -4.64 0.22
C GLY A 106 7.88 -3.76 -0.71
N PRO A 107 8.73 -4.36 -1.56
CA PRO A 107 9.34 -3.65 -2.67
C PRO A 107 8.29 -3.13 -3.65
N ALA A 108 8.64 -2.04 -4.32
CA ALA A 108 7.91 -1.47 -5.44
C ALA A 108 8.89 -1.09 -6.54
N LEU A 109 8.45 -1.24 -7.79
CA LEU A 109 9.00 -0.52 -8.91
C LEU A 109 8.25 0.80 -9.00
N TYR A 110 8.96 1.92 -9.12
CA TYR A 110 8.38 3.26 -9.27
C TYR A 110 9.08 3.98 -10.42
N GLN A 111 8.28 4.66 -11.22
CA GLN A 111 8.77 5.51 -12.29
C GLN A 111 8.01 6.83 -12.20
N SER A 112 8.74 7.93 -12.04
CA SER A 112 8.21 9.27 -12.24
C SER A 112 8.29 9.63 -13.73
N ASP A 113 7.26 10.29 -14.23
CA ASP A 113 7.15 10.74 -15.63
C ASP A 113 7.42 9.65 -16.70
N ILE A 114 6.38 8.90 -17.08
CA ILE A 114 6.41 7.92 -18.18
C ILE A 114 6.96 8.52 -19.50
N GLY A 115 6.87 9.85 -19.70
CA GLY A 115 7.34 10.54 -20.90
C GLY A 115 8.83 10.92 -20.88
N GLY A 116 9.46 10.96 -19.71
CA GLY A 116 10.84 11.44 -19.50
C GLY A 116 11.95 10.41 -19.76
N GLY A 117 11.60 9.14 -19.97
CA GLY A 117 12.56 8.04 -20.05
C GLY A 117 13.07 7.57 -18.67
N PHE A 118 13.82 6.46 -18.64
CA PHE A 118 14.44 5.94 -17.41
C PHE A 118 15.75 6.67 -17.11
N ASP A 119 15.70 7.98 -16.91
CA ASP A 119 16.89 8.78 -16.62
C ASP A 119 17.25 8.66 -15.13
N GLY A 120 17.88 7.53 -14.77
CA GLY A 120 18.77 7.42 -13.61
C GLY A 120 18.13 7.36 -12.21
N GLY A 121 16.84 7.64 -12.03
CA GLY A 121 16.17 7.49 -10.75
C GLY A 121 16.13 6.03 -10.27
N GLU A 122 16.14 5.80 -8.95
CA GLU A 122 16.04 4.44 -8.42
C GLU A 122 14.66 3.84 -8.74
N LEU A 123 14.63 2.96 -9.73
CA LEU A 123 13.43 2.21 -10.09
C LEU A 123 12.87 1.44 -8.89
N VAL A 124 13.72 0.99 -7.97
CA VAL A 124 13.32 0.20 -6.81
C VAL A 124 13.05 1.12 -5.61
N GLN A 125 11.84 1.07 -5.12
CA GLN A 125 11.37 1.74 -3.91
C GLN A 125 10.80 0.70 -2.94
N PHE A 126 10.39 1.14 -1.76
CA PHE A 126 9.62 0.36 -0.80
C PHE A 126 8.26 1.01 -0.60
N ARG A 127 7.20 0.19 -0.70
CA ARG A 127 5.84 0.58 -0.38
C ARG A 127 5.49 0.04 0.99
N SER A 128 5.11 0.93 1.90
CA SER A 128 4.65 0.57 3.24
C SER A 128 3.38 1.32 3.57
N GLY A 129 2.40 0.67 4.18
CA GLY A 129 1.14 1.32 4.46
C GLY A 129 0.22 0.53 5.36
N VAL A 130 -0.99 1.05 5.49
CA VAL A 130 -2.08 0.44 6.21
C VAL A 130 -3.38 0.67 5.47
N ASP A 131 -4.17 -0.39 5.34
CA ASP A 131 -5.55 -0.33 4.86
C ASP A 131 -6.53 -0.62 5.99
N LEU A 132 -7.63 0.11 6.02
CA LEU A 132 -8.82 -0.14 6.82
C LEU A 132 -9.95 -0.49 5.86
N THR A 133 -10.64 -1.59 6.13
CA THR A 133 -11.77 -2.05 5.33
C THR A 133 -12.99 -2.24 6.21
N LEU A 134 -14.15 -1.80 5.71
CA LEU A 134 -15.43 -1.82 6.41
C LEU A 134 -16.45 -2.56 5.54
N PRO A 135 -17.09 -3.63 6.03
CA PRO A 135 -18.04 -4.38 5.24
C PRO A 135 -19.26 -3.53 4.89
N LEU A 136 -19.60 -3.48 3.60
CA LEU A 136 -20.85 -2.84 3.11
C LEU A 136 -21.91 -3.91 2.83
N THR A 137 -21.49 -5.02 2.22
CA THR A 137 -22.34 -6.16 1.85
C THR A 137 -21.57 -7.47 2.01
N GLU A 138 -22.17 -8.60 1.63
CA GLU A 138 -21.49 -9.90 1.65
C GLU A 138 -20.33 -10.01 0.65
N GLY A 139 -20.27 -9.17 -0.39
CA GLY A 139 -19.23 -9.23 -1.43
C GLY A 139 -18.49 -7.93 -1.70
N ALA A 140 -18.74 -6.87 -0.91
CA ALA A 140 -18.11 -5.57 -1.11
C ALA A 140 -17.84 -4.84 0.22
N ASP A 141 -16.69 -4.18 0.28
CA ASP A 141 -16.21 -3.44 1.46
C ASP A 141 -15.74 -2.03 1.05
N LEU A 142 -15.96 -1.04 1.92
CA LEU A 142 -15.36 0.28 1.80
C LEU A 142 -13.91 0.22 2.26
N SER A 143 -12.98 0.76 1.48
CA SER A 143 -11.55 0.80 1.80
C SER A 143 -11.10 2.23 2.05
N LEU A 144 -10.44 2.48 3.17
CA LEU A 144 -9.66 3.69 3.43
C LEU A 144 -8.22 3.26 3.73
N GLY A 145 -7.22 3.95 3.22
CA GLY A 145 -5.86 3.60 3.55
C GLY A 145 -4.87 4.71 3.28
N TRP A 146 -3.64 4.41 3.65
CA TRP A 146 -2.50 5.29 3.44
C TRP A 146 -1.26 4.44 3.16
N PHE A 147 -0.41 4.91 2.27
CA PHE A 147 0.91 4.32 2.08
C PHE A 147 1.96 5.37 1.77
N HIS A 148 3.20 4.99 2.00
CA HIS A 148 4.40 5.71 1.66
C HIS A 148 5.21 4.91 0.64
N LEU A 149 5.81 5.60 -0.33
CA LEU A 149 6.79 5.10 -1.28
C LEU A 149 8.13 5.81 -1.06
N SER A 150 9.19 5.07 -0.76
CA SER A 150 10.56 5.59 -0.75
C SER A 150 11.62 4.50 -0.82
N ASN A 151 12.86 4.87 -1.13
CA ASN A 151 14.02 4.00 -1.08
C ASN A 151 14.72 4.00 0.29
N MET A 152 14.01 4.42 1.35
CA MET A 152 14.58 4.55 2.71
C MET A 152 15.76 5.54 2.83
N ARG A 153 15.88 6.51 1.91
CA ARG A 153 16.98 7.49 1.83
C ARG A 153 18.34 6.86 1.52
N ASP A 154 18.37 5.74 0.80
CA ASP A 154 19.64 5.16 0.34
C ASP A 154 20.37 6.11 -0.64
N ASN A 155 19.62 6.95 -1.35
CA ASN A 155 20.18 8.00 -2.21
C ASN A 155 19.24 9.21 -2.40
N ALA A 156 19.58 10.10 -3.36
CA ALA A 156 18.86 11.35 -3.64
C ALA A 156 17.55 11.19 -4.43
N ASP A 157 17.34 10.07 -5.13
CA ASP A 157 16.25 9.85 -6.09
C ASP A 157 15.13 8.96 -5.50
N SER A 158 14.65 9.33 -4.31
CA SER A 158 13.53 8.69 -3.63
C SER A 158 12.20 9.24 -4.11
N ALA A 159 11.19 8.38 -4.27
CA ALA A 159 9.82 8.84 -4.52
C ALA A 159 9.31 9.75 -3.39
N ASP A 160 9.63 9.40 -2.14
CA ASP A 160 9.25 10.12 -0.90
C ASP A 160 7.80 10.67 -0.96
N THR A 161 6.89 9.76 -1.31
CA THR A 161 5.50 10.10 -1.65
C THR A 161 4.56 9.41 -0.68
N ASP A 162 3.73 10.22 -0.01
CA ASP A 162 2.65 9.77 0.87
C ASP A 162 1.31 9.86 0.16
N VAL A 163 0.59 8.74 0.02
CA VAL A 163 -0.74 8.69 -0.60
C VAL A 163 -1.77 8.27 0.42
N ALA A 164 -2.84 9.06 0.57
CA ALA A 164 -4.06 8.62 1.23
C ALA A 164 -5.08 8.21 0.16
N HIS A 165 -5.77 7.09 0.33
CA HIS A 165 -6.70 6.57 -0.66
C HIS A 165 -8.02 6.08 -0.08
N LEU A 166 -9.07 6.17 -0.89
CA LEU A 166 -10.43 5.72 -0.59
C LEU A 166 -10.97 4.92 -1.79
N GLY A 167 -11.69 3.83 -1.54
CA GLY A 167 -12.35 3.12 -2.63
C GLY A 167 -13.13 1.90 -2.18
N LEU A 168 -13.32 0.95 -3.09
CA LEU A 168 -14.12 -0.25 -2.86
C LEU A 168 -13.26 -1.50 -3.05
N ASN A 169 -13.41 -2.47 -2.16
CA ASN A 169 -12.93 -3.83 -2.35
C ASN A 169 -14.09 -4.73 -2.76
N PHE A 170 -13.83 -5.63 -3.69
CA PHE A 170 -14.75 -6.68 -4.12
C PHE A 170 -14.12 -8.04 -3.82
N ARG A 171 -14.92 -8.95 -3.26
CA ARG A 171 -14.49 -10.31 -2.89
C ARG A 171 -15.01 -11.30 -3.92
N PHE A 172 -14.11 -12.13 -4.47
CA PHE A 172 -14.43 -13.15 -5.47
C PHE A 172 -14.05 -14.55 -4.98
#